data_AF-A0AA35RKL0-F1
#
_entry.id   AF-A0AA35RKL0-F1
#
_cell.length_a   1.000
_cell.length_b   1.000
_cell.length_c   1.000
_cell.angle_alpha   90.00
_cell.angle_beta   90.00
_cell.angle_gamma   90.00
#
_symmetry.space_group_name_H-M   'P 1'
#
loop_
_entity.id
_entity.type
_entity.pdbx_description
1 polymer ?
#
loop_
_entity_poly.entity_id
_entity_poly.type
_entity_poly.pdbx_seq_one_letter_code
_entity_poly.pdbx_strand_id
1 'polypeptide(L)' 'MITLGKRNTPGSRAEAECWMREHSLVPKLFGELSLRYEGRAGGYTRLLHIPNRVGDNAKMAVVELVDNS' A
#
# COMPACT_ATOMS: atom_id res chain seq x y z
N MET A 1 -6.66 -1.47 -1.52
CA MET A 1 -6.41 -0.86 -0.19
C MET A 1 -6.30 0.66 -0.23
N ILE A 2 -5.27 1.27 -0.83
CA ILE A 2 -5.09 2.75 -0.78
C ILE A 2 -6.31 3.52 -1.32
N THR A 3 -6.92 3.07 -2.42
CA THR A 3 -8.17 3.66 -2.94
C THR A 3 -9.33 3.59 -1.95
N LEU A 4 -9.42 2.55 -1.11
CA LEU A 4 -10.41 2.46 -0.03
C LEU A 4 -10.12 3.51 1.05
N GLY A 5 -8.84 3.66 1.42
CA GLY A 5 -8.36 4.70 2.33
C GLY A 5 -8.79 6.10 1.89
N LYS A 6 -8.63 6.41 0.59
CA LYS A 6 -9.06 7.69 -0.02
C LYS A 6 -10.57 7.90 0.03
N ARG A 7 -11.37 6.84 -0.09
CA ARG A 7 -12.85 6.93 -0.05
C ARG A 7 -13.37 7.27 1.34
N ASN A 8 -12.72 6.75 2.39
CA ASN A 8 -12.96 7.06 3.80
C ASN A 8 -14.45 7.08 4.26
N THR A 9 -15.24 6.12 3.80
CA THR A 9 -16.61 5.88 4.29
C THR A 9 -16.65 4.72 5.28
N PRO A 10 -17.68 4.61 6.14
CA PRO A 10 -17.85 3.46 7.04
C PRO A 10 -17.79 2.11 6.32
N GLY A 11 -18.43 2.01 5.14
CA GLY A 11 -18.37 0.81 4.31
C GLY A 11 -16.96 0.48 3.82
N SER A 12 -16.18 1.49 3.39
CA SER A 12 -14.79 1.27 2.97
C SER A 12 -13.86 0.85 4.12
N ARG A 13 -14.16 1.29 5.35
CA ARG A 13 -13.42 0.87 6.55
C ARG A 13 -13.72 -0.58 6.91
N ALA A 14 -15.00 -0.97 6.92
CA ALA A 14 -15.40 -2.36 7.14
C ALA A 14 -14.82 -3.31 6.06
N GLU A 15 -14.81 -2.86 4.80
CA GLU A 15 -14.16 -3.60 3.71
C GLU A 15 -12.66 -3.75 3.98
N ALA A 16 -11.96 -2.67 4.31
CA ALA A 16 -10.53 -2.72 4.60
C ALA A 16 -10.18 -3.61 5.81
N GLU A 17 -10.99 -3.58 6.87
CA GLU A 17 -10.84 -4.45 8.04
C GLU A 17 -11.04 -5.93 7.71
N CYS A 18 -11.94 -6.26 6.78
CA CYS A 18 -12.13 -7.64 6.32
C CYS A 18 -10.90 -8.18 5.56
N TRP A 19 -10.25 -7.33 4.75
CA TRP A 19 -9.07 -7.73 3.96
C TRP A 19 -7.77 -7.73 4.77
N MET A 20 -7.62 -6.80 5.72
CA MET A 20 -6.38 -6.65 6.48
C MET A 20 -6.35 -7.56 7.70
N ARG A 21 -5.37 -8.47 7.74
CA ARG A 21 -5.12 -9.31 8.93
C ARG A 21 -4.62 -8.51 10.11
N GLU A 22 -3.84 -7.45 9.85
CA GLU A 22 -3.27 -6.61 10.89
C GLU A 22 -4.08 -5.31 11.03
N HIS A 23 -5.00 -5.30 11.98
CA HIS A 23 -5.92 -4.18 12.20
C HIS A 23 -5.23 -2.90 12.71
N SER A 24 -4.04 -3.00 13.31
CA SER A 24 -3.24 -1.85 13.76
C SER A 24 -2.83 -0.90 12.62
N LEU A 25 -2.81 -1.41 11.37
CA LEU A 25 -2.43 -0.65 10.18
C LEU A 25 -3.61 0.08 9.53
N VAL A 26 -4.85 -0.22 9.91
CA VAL A 26 -6.06 0.41 9.37
C VAL A 26 -6.06 1.93 9.62
N PRO A 27 -5.73 2.45 10.82
CA PRO A 27 -5.62 3.90 11.04
C PRO A 27 -4.61 4.58 10.11
N LYS A 28 -3.49 3.92 9.80
CA LYS A 28 -2.47 4.45 8.86
C LYS A 28 -2.99 4.55 7.44
N LEU A 29 -3.82 3.60 7.00
CA LEU A 29 -4.44 3.58 5.68
C LEU A 29 -5.41 4.75 5.46
N PHE A 30 -6.27 5.03 6.45
CA PHE A 30 -7.28 6.09 6.36
C PHE A 30 -6.79 7.47 6.80
N GLY A 31 -5.64 7.53 7.49
CA GLY A 31 -4.97 8.78 7.88
C GLY A 31 -3.87 9.15 6.89
N GLU A 32 -2.62 8.89 7.29
CA GLU A 32 -1.41 9.31 6.59
C GLU A 32 -1.40 8.99 5.09
N LEU A 33 -1.74 7.74 4.73
CA LEU A 33 -1.69 7.30 3.32
C LEU A 33 -2.83 7.91 2.48
N SER A 34 -3.98 8.19 3.09
CA SER A 34 -5.10 8.84 2.40
C SER A 34 -4.73 10.28 2.01
N LEU A 35 -4.16 11.03 2.95
CA LEU A 35 -3.70 12.40 2.74
C LEU A 35 -2.54 12.45 1.73
N ARG A 36 -1.56 11.56 1.87
CA ARG A 36 -0.40 11.49 0.97
C ARG A 36 -0.79 11.34 -0.50
N TYR A 37 -1.84 10.58 -0.78
CA TYR A 37 -2.24 10.24 -2.15
C TYR A 37 -3.54 10.91 -2.61
N GLU A 38 -4.00 11.96 -1.95
CA GLU A 38 -5.27 12.63 -2.24
C GLU A 38 -5.38 13.04 -3.72
N GLY A 39 -4.35 13.70 -4.26
CA GLY A 39 -4.31 14.15 -5.66
C GLY A 39 -3.95 13.08 -6.70
N ARG A 40 -3.57 11.86 -6.28
CA ARG A 40 -3.06 10.81 -7.19
C ARG A 40 -4.17 9.88 -7.69
N ALA A 41 -4.30 9.74 -9.01
CA ALA A 41 -5.26 8.85 -9.65
C ALA A 41 -4.66 7.47 -10.00
N GLY A 42 -4.31 6.68 -8.97
CA GLY A 42 -3.72 5.34 -9.13
C GLY A 42 -2.19 5.32 -9.22
N GLY A 43 -1.60 4.13 -9.36
CA GLY A 43 -0.15 3.96 -9.38
C GLY A 43 0.53 4.35 -8.07
N TYR A 44 0.13 3.72 -6.96
CA TYR A 44 0.61 4.03 -5.61
C TYR A 44 1.89 3.29 -5.21
N THR A 45 2.29 2.30 -5.98
CA THR A 45 3.48 1.48 -5.74
C THR A 45 4.43 1.55 -6.93
N ARG A 46 5.72 1.45 -6.65
CA ARG A 46 6.79 1.24 -7.63
C ARG A 46 7.44 -0.11 -7.38
N LEU A 47 7.81 -0.79 -8.46
CA LEU A 47 8.53 -2.06 -8.42
C LEU A 47 9.91 -1.86 -9.08
N LEU A 48 10.96 -2.17 -8.33
CA LEU A 48 12.35 -2.10 -8.77
C LEU A 48 12.93 -3.51 -8.80
N HIS A 49 13.35 -3.96 -9.97
CA HIS A 49 14.01 -5.25 -10.09
C HIS A 49 15.42 -5.14 -9.52
N ILE A 50 15.79 -6.12 -8.69
CA ILE A 50 17.13 -6.22 -8.11
C ILE A 50 17.74 -7.58 -8.52
N PRO A 51 19.07 -7.76 -8.37
CA PRO A 51 19.69 -9.03 -8.67
C PRO A 51 19.02 -10.19 -7.94
N ASN A 52 19.11 -11.37 -8.55
CA ASN A 52 18.53 -12.58 -7.98
C ASN A 52 19.14 -12.88 -6.61
N ARG A 53 18.34 -13.52 -5.74
CA ARG A 53 18.78 -13.89 -4.40
C ARG A 53 19.94 -14.89 -4.47
N VAL A 54 20.98 -14.62 -3.70
CA VAL A 54 22.15 -15.50 -3.59
C VAL A 54 21.73 -16.80 -2.90
N GLY A 55 22.10 -17.94 -3.48
CA GLY A 55 21.81 -19.27 -2.96
C GLY A 55 20.81 -20.05 -3.81
N ASP A 56 19.62 -19.49 -4.06
CA ASP A 56 18.56 -20.15 -4.82
C ASP A 56 18.26 -19.50 -6.18
N ASN A 57 18.97 -18.42 -6.53
CA ASN A 57 18.80 -17.66 -7.77
C ASN A 57 17.35 -17.19 -7.99
N ALA A 58 16.59 -16.97 -6.91
CA ALA A 58 15.21 -16.49 -7.00
C ALA A 58 15.18 -15.07 -7.58
N LYS A 59 14.23 -14.79 -8.48
CA LYS A 59 14.02 -13.44 -9.03
C LYS A 59 13.50 -12.52 -7.92
N MET A 60 14.20 -11.42 -7.69
CA MET A 60 13.89 -10.49 -6.60
C MET A 60 13.47 -9.12 -7.14
N ALA A 61 12.61 -8.46 -6.38
CA ALA A 61 12.23 -7.08 -6.62
C ALA A 61 11.94 -6.39 -5.28
N VAL A 62 12.20 -5.08 -5.23
CA VAL A 62 11.79 -4.21 -4.14
C VAL A 62 10.49 -3.54 -4.54
N VAL A 63 9.50 -3.60 -3.66
CA VAL A 63 8.23 -2.88 -3.82
C VAL A 63 8.20 -1.75 -2.81
N GLU A 64 7.99 -0.53 -3.30
CA GLU A 64 7.93 0.67 -2.47
C GLU A 64 6.66 1.48 -2.77
N LEU A 65 6.27 2.30 -1.80
CA LEU A 65 5.24 3.32 -1.97
C LEU A 65 5.84 4.52 -2.70
N VAL A 66 5.07 5.12 -3.60
CA VAL A 66 5.49 6.33 -4.32
C VAL A 66 5.42 7.56 -3.39
N ASP A 67 6.13 8.64 -3.69
CA ASP A 67 6.10 9.88 -2.90
C ASP A 67 6.54 9.65 -1.44
N ASN A 68 7.56 8.78 -1.24
CA ASN A 68 8.12 8.42 0.07
C ASN A 68 9.36 9.28 0.46
N SER A 69 9.42 10.51 -0.06
CA SER A 69 10.52 11.48 0.10
C SER A 69 10.15 12.61 1.05
#